data_AF-F0EII4-F1
#
_entry.id   AF-F0EII4-F1
#
_cell.length_a   1.000
_cell.length_b   1.000
_cell.length_c   1.000
_cell.angle_alpha   90.00
_cell.angle_beta   90.00
_cell.angle_gamma   90.00
#
_symmetry.space_group_name_H-M   'P 1'
#
loop_
_entity.id
_entity.type
_entity.pdbx_description
1 polymer ?
#
loop_
_entity_poly.entity_id
_entity_poly.type
_entity_poly.pdbx_seq_one_letter_code
_entity_poly.pdbx_strand_id
1 'polypeptide(L)'
;MDAWLKRKGDLKLASIEIMIKWFKDREGKVTYSQANRLGPNSYDCSSAVFFALIEGGFLPKSTNIGNTESLYGLENSLLIPISRSEVKRGDLFVSGFKGASGGNDGHTGVFLDNTNIIHCTPAGGSAGIITTPATNWMGDYKGLPVYYYRLKNADDGNIPNQESEEKLMWVFYQANKNVPVRWFNGEHAYAIGHADEMKAIQQIYKANTGKDVPFLTNWTDASPYHNRLANVLNRTPDF
;
A
#
# COMPACT_ATOMS: atom_id res chain seq x y z
N MET A 1 32.33 -0.33 22.97
CA MET A 1 31.49 -1.16 22.06
C MET A 1 30.08 -1.08 22.61
N ASP A 2 29.06 -0.92 21.76
CA ASP A 2 27.63 -0.71 22.08
C ASP A 2 27.11 0.72 22.31
N ALA A 3 26.99 1.46 21.21
CA ALA A 3 26.00 2.54 21.08
C ALA A 3 25.46 2.75 19.64
N TRP A 4 25.71 1.83 18.70
CA TRP A 4 25.45 2.03 17.26
C TRP A 4 24.38 1.11 16.65
N LEU A 5 23.54 0.46 17.47
CA LEU A 5 22.41 -0.38 17.03
C LEU A 5 21.04 0.32 17.15
N LYS A 6 20.94 1.61 16.81
CA LYS A 6 19.64 2.28 16.66
C LYS A 6 19.53 3.05 15.35
N ARG A 7 18.65 2.52 14.48
CA ARG A 7 17.93 3.19 13.37
C ARG A 7 18.69 3.40 12.06
N LYS A 8 18.62 2.39 11.19
CA LYS A 8 18.27 2.50 9.76
C LYS A 8 17.34 1.30 9.52
N GLY A 9 16.02 1.41 9.37
CA GLY A 9 15.31 2.39 8.56
C GLY A 9 14.77 1.75 7.28
N ASP A 10 14.52 0.43 7.26
CA ASP A 10 13.67 -0.20 6.23
C ASP A 10 12.33 0.52 6.24
N LEU A 11 12.02 1.25 5.18
CA LEU A 11 10.66 1.75 4.91
C LEU A 11 9.78 0.53 4.67
N LYS A 12 9.25 -0.04 5.76
CA LYS A 12 8.20 -1.04 5.68
C LYS A 12 6.98 -0.33 5.10
N LEU A 13 6.69 -0.55 3.83
CA LEU A 13 5.48 -0.03 3.17
C LEU A 13 4.25 -0.48 3.97
N ALA A 14 3.25 0.39 4.02
CA ALA A 14 1.98 0.10 4.67
C ALA A 14 1.26 -1.01 3.89
N SER A 15 0.60 -1.95 4.57
CA SER A 15 0.08 -3.17 3.96
C SER A 15 -1.44 -3.20 3.92
N ILE A 16 -2.01 -3.31 2.70
CA ILE A 16 -3.46 -3.48 2.54
C ILE A 16 -3.93 -4.81 3.13
N GLU A 17 -3.09 -5.84 3.11
CA GLU A 17 -3.47 -7.16 3.62
C GLU A 17 -3.54 -7.15 5.15
N ILE A 18 -2.67 -6.41 5.83
CA ILE A 18 -2.79 -6.23 7.29
C ILE A 18 -4.06 -5.42 7.62
N MET A 19 -4.35 -4.36 6.86
CA MET A 19 -5.59 -3.58 7.02
C MET A 19 -6.84 -4.46 6.83
N ILE A 20 -6.91 -5.23 5.75
CA ILE A 20 -8.06 -6.11 5.47
C ILE A 20 -8.13 -7.24 6.50
N LYS A 21 -7.00 -7.82 6.91
CA LYS A 21 -6.96 -8.83 7.97
C LYS A 21 -7.54 -8.30 9.28
N TRP A 22 -7.26 -7.05 9.64
CA TRP A 22 -7.83 -6.44 10.85
C TRP A 22 -9.37 -6.46 10.85
N PHE A 23 -9.99 -6.16 9.70
CA PHE A 23 -11.44 -6.28 9.54
C PHE A 23 -11.89 -7.74 9.61
N LYS A 24 -11.24 -8.64 8.85
CA LYS A 24 -11.59 -10.06 8.79
C LYS A 24 -11.48 -10.78 10.13
N ASP A 25 -10.50 -10.41 10.95
CA ASP A 25 -10.36 -10.96 12.30
C ASP A 25 -11.54 -10.61 13.21
N ARG A 26 -12.26 -9.51 12.93
CA ARG A 26 -13.40 -8.97 13.70
C ARG A 26 -14.76 -9.20 13.03
N GLU A 27 -14.79 -9.70 11.80
CA GLU A 27 -16.01 -9.97 11.06
C GLU A 27 -16.92 -10.92 11.85
N GLY A 28 -18.17 -10.49 12.10
CA GLY A 28 -19.15 -11.23 12.90
C GLY A 28 -18.84 -11.37 14.41
N LYS A 29 -17.79 -10.71 14.93
CA LYS A 29 -17.36 -10.82 16.35
C LYS A 29 -17.51 -9.53 17.15
N VAL A 30 -17.82 -8.42 16.49
CA VAL A 30 -17.96 -7.09 17.10
C VAL A 30 -19.28 -6.46 16.67
N THR A 31 -19.78 -5.51 17.43
CA THR A 31 -21.06 -4.83 17.13
C THR A 31 -20.86 -3.41 16.61
N TYR A 32 -21.90 -2.85 16.00
CA TYR A 32 -21.91 -1.46 15.59
C TYR A 32 -22.28 -0.54 16.77
N SER A 33 -21.50 0.51 17.03
CA SER A 33 -21.85 1.56 18.00
C SER A 33 -21.11 2.86 17.70
N GLN A 34 -21.85 3.97 17.55
CA GLN A 34 -21.25 5.32 17.49
C GLN A 34 -20.85 5.84 18.88
N ALA A 35 -21.54 5.42 19.95
CA ALA A 35 -21.21 5.79 21.32
C ALA A 35 -19.96 5.05 21.82
N ASN A 36 -19.90 3.74 21.56
CA ASN A 36 -18.79 2.86 21.98
C ASN A 36 -17.93 2.46 20.78
N ARG A 37 -17.43 3.45 20.04
CA ARG A 37 -16.77 3.24 18.73
C ARG A 37 -15.28 2.88 18.77
N LEU A 38 -14.68 2.82 19.96
CA LEU A 38 -13.22 2.72 20.14
C LEU A 38 -12.73 1.30 20.47
N GLY A 39 -13.57 0.29 20.24
CA GLY A 39 -13.26 -1.11 20.56
C GLY A 39 -13.31 -1.43 22.06
N PRO A 40 -12.93 -2.67 22.43
CA PRO A 40 -12.64 -3.78 21.52
C PRO A 40 -13.91 -4.46 20.97
N ASN A 41 -15.06 -4.27 21.64
CA ASN A 41 -16.29 -5.02 21.34
C ASN A 41 -17.17 -4.34 20.28
N SER A 42 -16.96 -3.05 20.02
CA SER A 42 -17.77 -2.31 19.08
C SER A 42 -17.01 -1.18 18.39
N TYR A 43 -17.46 -0.88 17.18
CA TYR A 43 -16.92 0.15 16.30
C TYR A 43 -18.07 0.81 15.52
N ASP A 44 -17.84 1.96 14.92
CA ASP A 44 -18.67 2.45 13.81
C ASP A 44 -17.92 2.36 12.48
N CYS A 45 -18.56 2.79 11.39
CA CYS A 45 -17.99 2.69 10.04
C CYS A 45 -16.60 3.33 9.93
N SER A 46 -16.48 4.57 10.39
CA SER A 46 -15.25 5.36 10.25
C SER A 46 -14.18 4.97 11.26
N SER A 47 -14.53 4.66 12.51
CA SER A 47 -13.56 4.18 13.50
C SER A 47 -12.94 2.86 13.07
N ALA A 48 -13.74 1.93 12.52
CA ALA A 48 -13.23 0.68 11.97
C ALA A 48 -12.18 0.93 10.88
N VAL A 49 -12.43 1.87 9.95
CA VAL A 49 -11.45 2.27 8.93
C VAL A 49 -10.20 2.89 9.55
N PHE A 50 -10.32 3.81 10.51
CA PHE A 50 -9.16 4.42 11.18
C PHE A 50 -8.28 3.38 11.89
N PHE A 51 -8.86 2.47 12.65
CA PHE A 51 -8.10 1.40 13.31
C PHE A 51 -7.43 0.47 12.29
N ALA A 52 -8.14 0.10 11.22
CA ALA A 52 -7.56 -0.74 10.18
C ALA A 52 -6.40 -0.04 9.44
N LEU A 53 -6.50 1.27 9.19
CA LEU A 53 -5.43 2.07 8.60
C LEU A 53 -4.20 2.18 9.52
N ILE A 54 -4.42 2.33 10.83
CA ILE A 54 -3.34 2.33 11.83
C ILE A 54 -2.62 0.98 11.86
N GLU A 55 -3.38 -0.12 11.86
CA GLU A 55 -2.85 -1.48 11.91
C GLU A 55 -2.14 -1.86 10.62
N GLY A 56 -2.67 -1.40 9.48
CA GLY A 56 -2.01 -1.49 8.17
C GLY A 56 -0.76 -0.61 8.04
N GLY A 57 -0.48 0.27 8.99
CA GLY A 57 0.68 1.17 8.96
C GLY A 57 0.51 2.42 8.08
N PHE A 58 -0.70 2.70 7.59
CA PHE A 58 -1.03 3.89 6.80
C PHE A 58 -1.14 5.16 7.65
N LEU A 59 -1.49 5.00 8.92
CA LEU A 59 -1.55 6.06 9.91
C LEU A 59 -0.66 5.73 11.12
N PRO A 60 -0.02 6.73 11.75
CA PRO A 60 0.70 6.52 13.00
C PRO A 60 -0.17 5.90 14.09
N LYS A 61 0.42 5.07 14.97
CA LYS A 61 -0.28 4.51 16.14
C LYS A 61 -0.84 5.56 17.11
N SER A 62 -0.30 6.77 17.07
CA SER A 62 -0.74 7.91 17.87
C SER A 62 -1.89 8.71 17.22
N THR A 63 -2.36 8.31 16.05
CA THR A 63 -3.46 9.00 15.37
C THR A 63 -4.76 8.87 16.17
N ASN A 64 -5.38 10.00 16.45
CA ASN A 64 -6.72 10.04 17.05
C ASN A 64 -7.74 9.41 16.10
N ILE A 65 -8.67 8.64 16.64
CA ILE A 65 -9.71 7.97 15.85
C ILE A 65 -10.77 9.00 15.44
N GLY A 66 -10.70 9.42 14.18
CA GLY A 66 -11.60 10.39 13.59
C GLY A 66 -12.96 9.81 13.20
N ASN A 67 -13.71 10.58 12.41
CA ASN A 67 -15.01 10.24 11.82
C ASN A 67 -14.99 10.34 10.28
N THR A 68 -16.13 10.17 9.62
CA THR A 68 -16.25 10.26 8.15
C THR A 68 -15.75 11.59 7.59
N GLU A 69 -16.02 12.72 8.24
CA GLU A 69 -15.52 14.04 7.81
C GLU A 69 -14.00 14.12 7.86
N SER A 70 -13.39 13.60 8.92
CA SER A 70 -11.93 13.60 9.02
C SER A 70 -11.26 12.66 8.01
N LEU A 71 -11.97 11.66 7.46
CA LEU A 71 -11.46 10.86 6.34
C LEU A 71 -11.36 11.72 5.07
N TYR A 72 -12.34 12.59 4.78
CA TYR A 72 -12.20 13.55 3.68
C TYR A 72 -11.02 14.50 3.88
N GLY A 73 -10.66 14.82 5.13
CA GLY A 73 -9.45 15.57 5.46
C GLY A 73 -8.14 14.87 5.07
N LEU A 74 -8.16 13.57 4.77
CA LEU A 74 -7.02 12.79 4.28
C LEU A 74 -6.92 12.74 2.76
N GLU A 75 -7.88 13.34 2.04
CA GLU A 75 -7.87 13.44 0.58
C GLU A 75 -6.61 14.17 0.10
N ASN A 76 -6.02 13.68 -1.00
CA ASN A 76 -4.78 14.16 -1.62
C ASN A 76 -3.50 14.04 -0.76
N SER A 77 -3.60 13.56 0.48
CA SER A 77 -2.44 13.23 1.32
C SER A 77 -2.21 11.72 1.37
N LEU A 78 -3.10 11.00 2.07
CA LEU A 78 -3.12 9.54 2.14
C LEU A 78 -4.12 8.93 1.16
N LEU A 79 -5.29 9.56 1.00
CA LEU A 79 -6.38 9.08 0.16
C LEU A 79 -6.33 9.76 -1.21
N ILE A 80 -5.93 9.01 -2.23
CA ILE A 80 -5.86 9.49 -3.61
C ILE A 80 -7.20 9.23 -4.29
N PRO A 81 -7.93 10.26 -4.75
CA PRO A 81 -9.21 10.07 -5.43
C PRO A 81 -9.07 9.20 -6.69
N ILE A 82 -10.02 8.28 -6.88
CA ILE A 82 -10.14 7.45 -8.08
C ILE A 82 -11.59 7.40 -8.54
N SER A 83 -11.82 6.97 -9.78
CA SER A 83 -13.16 6.69 -10.29
C SER A 83 -13.66 5.32 -9.81
N ARG A 84 -15.00 5.13 -9.80
CA ARG A 84 -15.63 3.85 -9.45
C ARG A 84 -15.10 2.68 -10.29
N SER A 85 -14.78 2.92 -11.56
CA SER A 85 -14.27 1.91 -12.50
C SER A 85 -12.84 1.46 -12.20
N GLU A 86 -12.07 2.24 -11.44
CA GLU A 86 -10.68 1.93 -11.09
C GLU A 86 -10.54 1.18 -9.77
N VAL A 87 -11.64 1.04 -9.03
CA VAL A 87 -11.67 0.41 -7.71
C VAL A 87 -11.17 -1.03 -7.79
N LYS A 88 -10.27 -1.35 -6.87
CA LYS A 88 -9.76 -2.70 -6.63
C LYS A 88 -9.71 -2.99 -5.13
N ARG A 89 -9.33 -4.22 -4.80
CA ARG A 89 -9.07 -4.66 -3.43
C ARG A 89 -8.16 -3.66 -2.70
N GLY A 90 -8.54 -3.30 -1.48
CA GLY A 90 -7.78 -2.38 -0.62
C GLY A 90 -8.10 -0.90 -0.82
N ASP A 91 -8.84 -0.53 -1.87
CA ASP A 91 -9.37 0.83 -2.01
C ASP A 91 -10.49 1.08 -0.99
N LEU A 92 -10.74 2.35 -0.67
CA LEU A 92 -11.75 2.78 0.28
C LEU A 92 -12.92 3.43 -0.47
N PHE A 93 -14.13 3.29 0.07
CA PHE A 93 -15.22 4.21 -0.24
C PHE A 93 -15.48 5.12 0.96
N VAL A 94 -15.89 6.36 0.69
CA VAL A 94 -16.46 7.26 1.68
C VAL A 94 -17.71 7.88 1.06
N SER A 95 -18.86 7.73 1.72
CA SER A 95 -20.13 8.29 1.27
C SER A 95 -20.62 9.38 2.21
N GLY A 96 -21.40 10.31 1.67
CA GLY A 96 -21.98 11.44 2.39
C GLY A 96 -21.48 12.77 1.83
N PHE A 97 -22.22 13.85 2.06
CA PHE A 97 -21.82 15.17 1.59
C PHE A 97 -20.62 15.67 2.39
N LYS A 98 -19.52 16.02 1.71
CA LYS A 98 -18.34 16.63 2.35
C LYS A 98 -18.77 17.88 3.14
N GLY A 99 -18.42 17.96 4.41
CA GLY A 99 -18.85 19.01 5.34
C GLY A 99 -20.17 18.71 6.07
N ALA A 100 -20.83 17.59 5.80
CA ALA A 100 -22.14 17.21 6.36
C ALA A 100 -22.34 15.68 6.47
N SER A 101 -21.27 14.89 6.63
CA SER A 101 -21.27 13.42 6.74
C SER A 101 -21.05 12.92 8.18
N GLY A 102 -21.34 13.76 9.17
CA GLY A 102 -21.23 13.40 10.59
C GLY A 102 -22.26 12.36 11.01
N GLY A 103 -21.91 11.50 11.97
CA GLY A 103 -22.84 10.53 12.56
C GLY A 103 -23.47 9.59 11.52
N ASN A 104 -24.80 9.70 11.36
CA ASN A 104 -25.60 8.85 10.45
C ASN A 104 -25.58 9.30 8.99
N ASP A 105 -25.02 10.48 8.69
CA ASP A 105 -25.06 11.11 7.36
C ASP A 105 -23.87 10.71 6.48
N GLY A 106 -22.98 9.87 7.01
CA GLY A 106 -21.83 9.34 6.30
C GLY A 106 -21.69 7.82 6.44
N HIS A 107 -20.90 7.23 5.55
CA HIS A 107 -20.53 5.81 5.61
C HIS A 107 -19.19 5.56 4.95
N THR A 108 -18.50 4.50 5.34
CA THR A 108 -17.19 4.16 4.78
C THR A 108 -16.85 2.69 5.03
N GLY A 109 -15.88 2.20 4.27
CA GLY A 109 -15.37 0.85 4.35
C GLY A 109 -14.30 0.59 3.28
N VAL A 110 -13.92 -0.67 3.15
CA VAL A 110 -12.83 -1.11 2.27
C VAL A 110 -13.36 -2.08 1.23
N PHE A 111 -12.93 -1.95 -0.02
CA PHE A 111 -13.19 -2.91 -1.08
C PHE A 111 -12.35 -4.18 -0.88
N LEU A 112 -13.01 -5.34 -0.90
CA LEU A 112 -12.32 -6.64 -0.94
C LEU A 112 -12.00 -7.07 -2.37
N ASP A 113 -12.79 -6.57 -3.31
CA ASP A 113 -12.67 -6.68 -4.77
C ASP A 113 -13.59 -5.60 -5.39
N ASN A 114 -13.84 -5.66 -6.71
CA ASN A 114 -14.65 -4.64 -7.40
C ASN A 114 -16.16 -4.72 -7.09
N THR A 115 -16.66 -5.79 -6.46
CA THR A 115 -18.09 -6.00 -6.21
C THR A 115 -18.44 -6.19 -4.74
N ASN A 116 -17.46 -6.43 -3.87
CA ASN A 116 -17.64 -6.69 -2.45
C ASN A 116 -16.84 -5.71 -1.57
N ILE A 117 -17.44 -5.33 -0.46
CA ILE A 117 -16.84 -4.46 0.56
C ILE A 117 -16.85 -5.13 1.93
N ILE A 118 -15.96 -4.69 2.81
CA ILE A 118 -16.01 -4.97 4.25
C ILE A 118 -16.12 -3.64 5.00
N HIS A 119 -17.06 -3.58 5.94
CA HIS A 119 -17.38 -2.35 6.66
C HIS A 119 -18.07 -2.64 8.00
N CYS A 120 -18.11 -1.65 8.88
CA CYS A 120 -18.91 -1.72 10.11
C CYS A 120 -20.26 -1.00 9.90
N THR A 121 -21.38 -1.70 10.05
CA THR A 121 -22.71 -1.18 9.71
C THR A 121 -23.77 -1.59 10.75
N PRO A 122 -24.79 -0.75 11.00
CA PRO A 122 -25.94 -1.14 11.83
C PRO A 122 -26.94 -2.04 11.07
N ALA A 123 -26.79 -2.21 9.75
CA ALA A 123 -27.75 -2.92 8.89
C ALA A 123 -27.37 -4.39 8.63
N GLY A 124 -28.34 -5.20 8.16
CA GLY A 124 -28.07 -6.53 7.58
C GLY A 124 -28.31 -7.74 8.49
N GLY A 125 -29.10 -7.62 9.56
CA GLY A 125 -29.40 -8.74 10.47
C GLY A 125 -28.20 -9.17 11.36
N SER A 126 -27.06 -8.50 11.23
CA SER A 126 -25.89 -8.63 12.09
C SER A 126 -25.20 -7.27 12.18
N ALA A 127 -25.52 -6.49 13.21
CA ALA A 127 -24.88 -5.20 13.45
C ALA A 127 -23.40 -5.43 13.82
N GLY A 128 -22.47 -4.80 13.11
CA GLY A 128 -21.03 -5.03 13.29
C GLY A 128 -20.22 -4.96 12.02
N ILE A 129 -19.01 -5.55 12.05
CA ILE A 129 -18.17 -5.71 10.86
C ILE A 129 -18.66 -6.91 10.06
N ILE A 130 -19.01 -6.67 8.79
CA ILE A 130 -19.52 -7.68 7.85
C ILE A 130 -19.02 -7.40 6.42
N THR A 131 -18.99 -8.46 5.59
CA THR A 131 -18.82 -8.37 4.14
C THR A 131 -20.17 -8.29 3.45
N THR A 132 -20.31 -7.35 2.52
CA THR A 132 -21.53 -7.13 1.74
C THR A 132 -21.19 -6.81 0.29
N PRO A 133 -22.14 -6.94 -0.65
CA PRO A 133 -21.99 -6.37 -1.97
C PRO A 133 -21.75 -4.85 -1.87
N ALA A 134 -20.95 -4.26 -2.73
CA ALA A 134 -20.68 -2.81 -2.71
C ALA A 134 -21.96 -2.01 -3.00
N THR A 135 -22.64 -2.33 -4.10
CA THR A 135 -23.85 -1.63 -4.54
C THR A 135 -24.97 -1.77 -3.50
N ASN A 136 -25.62 -0.67 -3.17
CA ASN A 136 -26.65 -0.52 -2.14
C ASN A 136 -26.18 -0.65 -0.69
N TRP A 137 -24.88 -0.84 -0.42
CA TRP A 137 -24.35 -0.94 0.94
C TRP A 137 -23.31 0.13 1.28
N MET A 138 -22.85 0.87 0.27
CA MET A 138 -21.92 1.99 0.47
C MET A 138 -22.60 3.25 0.97
N GLY A 139 -23.95 3.30 0.99
CA GLY A 139 -24.75 4.50 1.28
C GLY A 139 -25.46 5.07 0.06
N ASP A 140 -25.11 4.57 -1.13
CA ASP A 140 -25.74 4.83 -2.42
C ASP A 140 -27.24 4.50 -2.47
N TYR A 141 -27.70 3.50 -1.72
CA TYR A 141 -29.15 3.21 -1.59
C TYR A 141 -29.97 4.37 -1.00
N LYS A 142 -29.32 5.27 -0.24
CA LYS A 142 -29.93 6.48 0.32
C LYS A 142 -29.79 7.69 -0.61
N GLY A 143 -29.19 7.52 -1.79
CA GLY A 143 -28.84 8.61 -2.69
C GLY A 143 -27.66 9.46 -2.21
N LEU A 144 -26.86 8.97 -1.25
CA LEU A 144 -25.65 9.69 -0.83
C LEU A 144 -24.59 9.65 -1.93
N PRO A 145 -23.82 10.73 -2.14
CA PRO A 145 -22.65 10.69 -3.01
C PRO A 145 -21.63 9.70 -2.42
N VAL A 146 -20.96 8.94 -3.29
CA VAL A 146 -19.91 7.99 -2.91
C VAL A 146 -18.62 8.37 -3.63
N TYR A 147 -17.57 8.57 -2.84
CA TYR A 147 -16.22 8.87 -3.29
C TYR A 147 -15.33 7.64 -3.07
N TYR A 148 -14.38 7.43 -3.99
CA TYR A 148 -13.52 6.25 -4.01
C TYR A 148 -12.06 6.70 -3.90
N TYR A 149 -11.28 5.98 -3.10
CA TYR A 149 -9.92 6.37 -2.77
C TYR A 149 -8.95 5.19 -2.81
N ARG A 150 -7.78 5.43 -3.38
CA ARG A 150 -6.62 4.55 -3.27
C ARG A 150 -5.67 5.03 -2.18
N LEU A 151 -5.16 4.12 -1.39
CA LEU A 151 -4.16 4.43 -0.37
C LEU A 151 -2.80 4.69 -1.02
N LYS A 152 -2.20 5.84 -0.66
CA LYS A 152 -0.84 6.18 -1.08
C LYS A 152 0.19 5.28 -0.38
N ASN A 153 1.24 4.88 -1.09
CA ASN A 153 2.36 4.07 -0.58
C ASN A 153 1.95 2.71 0.03
N ALA A 154 0.89 2.12 -0.52
CA ALA A 154 0.43 0.79 -0.15
C ALA A 154 1.31 -0.29 -0.82
N ASP A 155 1.72 -1.28 -0.05
CA ASP A 155 2.14 -2.59 -0.52
C ASP A 155 0.87 -3.37 -0.88
N ASP A 156 0.35 -3.10 -2.07
CA ASP A 156 -0.92 -3.62 -2.58
C ASP A 156 -0.76 -4.85 -3.47
N GLY A 157 0.48 -5.35 -3.63
CA GLY A 157 0.83 -6.40 -4.60
C GLY A 157 0.40 -6.09 -6.04
N ASN A 158 -0.04 -4.86 -6.31
CA ASN A 158 -0.81 -4.49 -7.49
C ASN A 158 -0.65 -3.01 -7.82
N ILE A 159 0.56 -2.47 -7.58
CA ILE A 159 1.10 -1.32 -8.30
C ILE A 159 0.85 -1.64 -9.79
N PRO A 160 0.34 -0.69 -10.60
CA PRO A 160 0.28 -0.86 -12.04
C PRO A 160 1.62 -1.43 -12.50
N ASN A 161 1.56 -2.62 -13.08
CA ASN A 161 2.66 -3.50 -13.37
C ASN A 161 3.90 -2.74 -13.88
N GLN A 162 4.89 -2.57 -13.02
CA GLN A 162 6.29 -2.74 -13.37
C GLN A 162 7.01 -3.09 -12.08
N GLU A 163 7.82 -4.15 -12.15
CA GLU A 163 8.75 -4.62 -11.12
C GLU A 163 8.21 -5.69 -10.16
N SER A 164 8.03 -6.89 -10.71
CA SER A 164 7.90 -8.13 -9.94
C SER A 164 8.94 -8.21 -8.83
N GLU A 165 8.47 -8.55 -7.63
CA GLU A 165 9.24 -8.76 -6.41
C GLU A 165 10.17 -10.00 -6.49
N GLU A 166 11.05 -10.09 -7.48
CA GLU A 166 12.19 -10.98 -7.35
C GLU A 166 13.14 -10.37 -6.32
N LYS A 167 13.03 -10.87 -5.09
CA LYS A 167 13.77 -10.50 -3.86
C LYS A 167 15.31 -10.56 -3.96
N LEU A 168 15.86 -10.77 -5.16
CA LEU A 168 17.28 -10.69 -5.49
C LEU A 168 17.38 -10.03 -6.87
N MET A 169 17.27 -8.70 -6.92
CA MET A 169 17.46 -7.98 -8.17
C MET A 169 18.90 -7.51 -8.29
N TRP A 170 19.75 -8.40 -8.77
CA TRP A 170 21.09 -8.04 -9.21
C TRP A 170 21.07 -7.94 -10.73
N VAL A 171 21.58 -6.84 -11.28
CA VAL A 171 21.66 -6.65 -12.73
C VAL A 171 22.95 -5.92 -13.09
N PHE A 172 23.61 -6.37 -14.15
CA PHE A 172 24.64 -5.59 -14.81
C PHE A 172 24.01 -4.70 -15.86
N TYR A 173 24.45 -3.45 -15.96
CA TYR A 173 24.01 -2.57 -17.02
C TYR A 173 25.15 -1.73 -17.57
N GLN A 174 25.04 -1.38 -18.85
CA GLN A 174 25.98 -0.51 -19.55
C GLN A 174 25.20 0.42 -20.47
N ALA A 175 25.24 1.73 -20.20
CA ALA A 175 24.48 2.72 -20.95
C ALA A 175 24.91 2.83 -22.42
N ASN A 176 26.21 2.65 -22.69
CA ASN A 176 26.79 2.49 -24.02
C ASN A 176 28.22 1.93 -23.88
N LYS A 177 28.81 1.50 -24.99
CA LYS A 177 30.14 0.84 -25.02
C LYS A 177 31.28 1.67 -24.40
N ASN A 178 31.12 2.99 -24.24
CA ASN A 178 32.15 3.90 -23.72
C ASN A 178 31.99 4.20 -22.22
N VAL A 179 30.94 3.69 -21.57
CA VAL A 179 30.70 3.87 -20.14
C VAL A 179 31.04 2.57 -19.39
N PRO A 180 31.66 2.62 -18.20
CA PRO A 180 31.93 1.44 -17.40
C PRO A 180 30.66 0.65 -17.10
N VAL A 181 30.78 -0.69 -17.09
CA VAL A 181 29.69 -1.56 -16.63
C VAL A 181 29.41 -1.26 -15.16
N ARG A 182 28.14 -1.20 -14.80
CA ARG A 182 27.70 -1.02 -13.43
C ARG A 182 26.88 -2.23 -12.98
N TRP A 183 27.00 -2.57 -11.71
CA TRP A 183 26.17 -3.57 -11.05
C TRP A 183 25.20 -2.88 -10.11
N PHE A 184 23.91 -3.16 -10.28
CA PHE A 184 22.85 -2.75 -9.36
C PHE A 184 22.44 -3.93 -8.50
N ASN A 185 22.51 -3.79 -7.18
CA ASN A 185 22.20 -4.88 -6.24
C ASN A 185 20.75 -4.87 -5.71
N GLY A 186 19.91 -3.96 -6.23
CA GLY A 186 18.54 -3.70 -5.78
C GLY A 186 18.41 -2.39 -5.00
N GLU A 187 19.51 -1.83 -4.50
CA GLU A 187 19.52 -0.58 -3.72
C GLU A 187 20.55 0.44 -4.22
N HIS A 188 21.75 -0.02 -4.58
CA HIS A 188 22.89 0.81 -4.98
C HIS A 188 23.53 0.31 -6.27
N ALA A 189 24.08 1.23 -7.06
CA ALA A 189 24.79 0.93 -8.29
C ALA A 189 26.30 1.17 -8.13
N TYR A 190 27.10 0.14 -8.39
CA TYR A 190 28.56 0.16 -8.28
C TYR A 190 29.19 0.05 -9.66
N ALA A 191 30.20 0.88 -9.95
CA ALA A 191 31.03 0.68 -11.13
C ALA A 191 31.90 -0.56 -10.96
N ILE A 192 31.91 -1.42 -11.98
CA ILE A 192 32.76 -2.61 -12.03
C ILE A 192 34.11 -2.20 -12.61
N GLY A 193 35.16 -2.35 -11.80
CA GLY A 193 36.53 -1.99 -12.17
C GLY A 193 37.33 -3.18 -12.70
N HIS A 194 36.93 -4.42 -12.38
CA HIS A 194 37.68 -5.62 -12.76
C HIS A 194 36.77 -6.80 -13.13
N ALA A 195 37.24 -7.66 -14.04
CA ALA A 195 36.48 -8.83 -14.49
C ALA A 195 36.17 -9.84 -13.37
N ASP A 196 37.00 -9.89 -12.33
CA ASP A 196 36.80 -10.81 -11.21
C ASP A 196 35.67 -10.36 -10.27
N GLU A 197 35.40 -9.06 -10.17
CA GLU A 197 34.23 -8.54 -9.43
C GLU A 197 32.94 -9.05 -10.09
N MET A 198 32.88 -9.00 -11.43
CA MET A 198 31.75 -9.51 -12.21
C MET A 198 31.54 -11.01 -11.98
N LYS A 199 32.62 -11.81 -12.03
CA LYS A 199 32.53 -13.26 -11.79
C LYS A 199 32.03 -13.58 -10.38
N ALA A 200 32.53 -12.88 -9.36
CA ALA A 200 32.13 -13.09 -7.97
C ALA A 200 30.62 -12.82 -7.79
N ILE A 201 30.13 -11.71 -8.32
CA ILE A 201 28.70 -11.34 -8.29
C ILE A 201 27.85 -12.40 -9.01
N GLN A 202 28.28 -12.85 -10.19
CA GLN A 202 27.59 -13.90 -10.95
C GLN A 202 27.50 -15.22 -10.17
N GLN A 203 28.59 -15.64 -9.54
CA GLN A 203 28.63 -16.88 -8.74
C GLN A 203 27.69 -16.80 -7.53
N ILE A 204 27.74 -15.69 -6.78
CA ILE A 204 26.87 -15.49 -5.61
C ILE A 204 25.40 -15.48 -6.03
N TYR A 205 25.07 -14.77 -7.11
CA TYR A 205 23.70 -14.72 -7.62
C TYR A 205 23.19 -16.10 -8.05
N LYS A 206 24.02 -16.85 -8.79
CA LYS A 206 23.69 -18.21 -9.23
C LYS A 206 23.48 -19.15 -8.07
N ALA A 207 24.33 -19.07 -7.04
CA ALA A 207 24.19 -19.87 -5.83
C ALA A 207 22.90 -19.56 -5.06
N ASN A 208 22.49 -18.29 -5.02
CA ASN A 208 21.30 -17.86 -4.27
C ASN A 208 19.98 -18.05 -5.04
N THR A 209 19.99 -18.00 -6.36
CA THR A 209 18.77 -17.97 -7.19
C THR A 209 18.62 -19.16 -8.14
N GLY A 210 19.70 -19.88 -8.43
CA GLY A 210 19.76 -20.83 -9.55
C GLY A 210 19.81 -20.19 -10.94
N LYS A 211 19.73 -18.86 -11.05
CA LYS A 211 19.69 -18.09 -12.30
C LYS A 211 20.99 -17.32 -12.55
N ASP A 212 21.24 -16.96 -13.80
CA ASP A 212 22.37 -16.08 -14.15
C ASP A 212 21.96 -14.61 -13.96
N VAL A 213 22.92 -13.75 -13.60
CA VAL A 213 22.67 -12.31 -13.43
C VAL A 213 22.32 -11.70 -14.80
N PRO A 214 21.17 -11.04 -14.95
CA PRO A 214 20.83 -10.33 -16.19
C PRO A 214 21.85 -9.25 -16.54
N PHE A 215 22.06 -9.03 -17.85
CA PHE A 215 22.90 -7.95 -18.37
C PHE A 215 22.09 -7.09 -19.34
N LEU A 216 21.92 -5.80 -19.03
CA LEU A 216 21.19 -4.83 -19.86
C LEU A 216 22.15 -3.91 -20.61
N THR A 217 22.17 -4.02 -21.93
CA THR A 217 22.98 -3.17 -22.82
C THR A 217 22.19 -2.05 -23.50
N ASN A 218 20.85 -2.15 -23.52
CA ASN A 218 19.95 -1.19 -24.17
C ASN A 218 18.79 -0.86 -23.24
N TRP A 219 19.09 -0.14 -22.15
CA TRP A 219 18.08 0.25 -21.16
C TRP A 219 17.19 1.38 -21.69
N THR A 220 15.89 1.24 -21.49
CA THR A 220 14.82 2.18 -21.88
C THR A 220 13.78 2.27 -20.77
N ASP A 221 12.87 3.24 -20.85
CA ASP A 221 11.75 3.42 -19.90
C ASP A 221 10.78 2.23 -19.86
N ALA A 222 10.79 1.41 -20.91
CA ALA A 222 10.05 0.16 -20.99
C ALA A 222 10.82 -1.05 -20.43
N SER A 223 12.10 -0.90 -20.10
CA SER A 223 12.90 -1.99 -19.56
C SER A 223 12.39 -2.39 -18.16
N PRO A 224 12.42 -3.68 -17.82
CA PRO A 224 12.18 -4.11 -16.46
C PRO A 224 13.05 -3.30 -15.51
N TYR A 225 12.45 -2.83 -14.42
CA TYR A 225 13.18 -2.18 -13.33
C TYR A 225 13.70 -0.76 -13.59
N HIS A 226 13.17 -0.11 -14.64
CA HIS A 226 13.52 1.26 -15.01
C HIS A 226 13.40 2.24 -13.86
N ASN A 227 12.30 2.21 -13.11
CA ASN A 227 12.06 3.19 -12.05
C ASN A 227 13.04 3.03 -10.89
N ARG A 228 13.34 1.79 -10.45
CA ARG A 228 14.36 1.55 -9.41
C ARG A 228 15.75 2.00 -9.85
N LEU A 229 16.16 1.66 -11.07
CA LEU A 229 17.49 2.02 -11.57
C LEU A 229 17.63 3.53 -11.85
N ALA A 230 16.61 4.16 -12.44
CA ALA A 230 16.56 5.60 -12.70
C ALA A 230 16.64 6.41 -11.40
N ASN A 231 15.94 5.98 -10.35
CA ASN A 231 15.97 6.62 -9.04
C ASN A 231 17.35 6.55 -8.38
N VAL A 232 18.16 5.52 -8.65
CA VAL A 232 19.54 5.41 -8.12
C VAL A 232 20.50 6.26 -8.96
N LEU A 233 20.33 6.28 -10.28
CA LEU A 233 21.16 7.09 -11.19
C LEU A 233 20.92 8.59 -11.03
N ASN A 234 19.71 9.00 -10.65
CA ASN A 234 19.34 10.40 -10.46
C ASN A 234 19.61 10.92 -9.03
N ARG A 235 20.12 10.07 -8.12
CA ARG A 235 20.60 10.52 -6.81
C ARG A 235 21.98 11.13 -6.97
N THR A 236 22.21 12.28 -6.32
CA THR A 236 23.55 12.77 -6.07
C THR A 236 24.34 11.67 -5.36
N PRO A 237 25.55 11.30 -5.81
CA PRO A 237 26.34 10.27 -5.13
C PRO A 237 26.54 10.67 -3.67
N ASP A 238 26.19 9.76 -2.76
CA ASP A 238 26.68 9.86 -1.38
C ASP A 238 28.18 9.63 -1.44
N PHE A 239 28.97 10.69 -1.27
CA PHE A 239 30.43 10.62 -1.11
C PHE A 239 30.77 10.04 0.27
#